data_AF-A0A256W4V3-F1
#
_entry.id   AF-A0A256W4V3-F1
#
_cell.length_a   1.000
_cell.length_b   1.000
_cell.length_c   1.000
_cell.angle_alpha   90.00
_cell.angle_beta   90.00
_cell.angle_gamma   90.00
#
_symmetry.space_group_name_H-M   'P 1'
#
loop_
_entity.id
_entity.type
_entity.pdbx_description
1 polymer ?
#
loop_
_entity_poly.entity_id
_entity_poly.type
_entity_poly.pdbx_seq_one_letter_code
_entity_poly.pdbx_strand_id
1 'polypeptide(L)'
;EHLEYRDHYNFTKKDIQMFIEKFGNFAGSNKLIIISEKDSIRLKDIALGTEFEKLPIFILPIGISFIGGNDDFNKKIINYVRENSRNYSIFKEQD
;
A
#
# COMPACT_ATOMS: atom_id res chain seq x y z
N GLU A 1 -8.53 -19.01 2.17
CA GLU A 1 -7.22 -19.40 1.59
C GLU A 1 -6.24 -18.26 1.83
N HIS A 2 -4.95 -18.54 2.04
CA HIS A 2 -3.91 -17.51 2.20
C HIS A 2 -2.94 -17.59 1.02
N LEU A 3 -2.61 -16.46 0.41
CA LEU A 3 -1.66 -16.35 -0.71
C LEU A 3 -0.45 -15.54 -0.22
N GLU A 4 0.68 -16.23 -0.03
CA GLU A 4 1.91 -15.61 0.48
C GLU A 4 2.82 -15.16 -0.66
N TYR A 5 3.28 -13.92 -0.56
CA TYR A 5 4.21 -13.32 -1.51
C TYR A 5 5.43 -12.76 -0.77
N ARG A 6 6.60 -12.92 -1.38
CA ARG A 6 7.84 -12.31 -0.89
C ARG A 6 7.74 -10.79 -0.90
N ASP A 7 8.58 -10.12 -0.12
CA ASP A 7 8.64 -8.67 -0.20
C ASP A 7 9.09 -8.21 -1.61
N HIS A 8 8.59 -7.05 -2.02
CA HIS A 8 8.76 -6.47 -3.35
C HIS A 8 8.37 -7.43 -4.51
N TYR A 9 7.37 -8.29 -4.27
CA TYR A 9 6.80 -9.07 -5.35
C TYR A 9 6.18 -8.15 -6.42
N ASN A 10 6.56 -8.38 -7.68
CA ASN A 10 6.04 -7.65 -8.82
C ASN A 10 4.79 -8.39 -9.32
N PHE A 11 3.62 -7.90 -8.95
CA PHE A 11 2.37 -8.44 -9.44
C PHE A 11 2.25 -8.27 -10.96
N THR A 12 1.67 -9.28 -11.59
CA THR A 12 1.45 -9.37 -13.03
C THR A 12 -0.04 -9.51 -13.33
N LYS A 13 -0.43 -9.33 -14.61
CA LYS A 13 -1.81 -9.54 -15.04
C LYS A 13 -2.28 -10.98 -14.84
N LYS A 14 -1.34 -11.94 -14.86
CA LYS A 14 -1.64 -13.35 -14.59
C LYS A 14 -2.04 -13.55 -13.12
N ASP A 15 -1.42 -12.81 -12.21
CA ASP A 15 -1.78 -12.87 -10.78
C ASP A 15 -3.20 -12.33 -10.57
N ILE A 16 -3.55 -11.23 -11.25
CA ILE A 16 -4.92 -10.69 -11.23
C ILE A 16 -5.94 -11.73 -11.71
N GLN A 17 -5.67 -12.40 -12.83
CA GLN A 17 -6.55 -13.47 -13.33
C GLN A 17 -6.67 -14.61 -12.32
N MET A 18 -5.55 -15.05 -11.75
CA MET A 18 -5.55 -16.10 -10.72
C MET A 18 -6.38 -15.68 -9.49
N PHE A 19 -6.31 -14.42 -9.06
CA PHE A 19 -7.11 -13.93 -7.94
C PHE A 19 -8.61 -13.97 -8.24
N ILE A 20 -9.01 -13.52 -9.44
CA ILE A 20 -10.41 -13.56 -9.89
C ILE A 20 -10.92 -15.00 -9.94
N GLU A 21 -10.15 -15.92 -10.54
CA GLU A 21 -10.50 -17.33 -10.65
C GLU A 21 -10.60 -18.00 -9.28
N LYS A 22 -9.60 -17.80 -8.41
CA LYS A 22 -9.62 -18.34 -7.04
C LYS A 22 -10.80 -17.81 -6.25
N PHE A 23 -11.08 -16.50 -6.36
CA PHE A 23 -12.22 -15.90 -5.69
C PHE A 23 -13.53 -16.50 -6.22
N GLY A 24 -13.68 -16.65 -7.54
CA GLY A 24 -14.87 -17.25 -8.17
C GLY A 24 -15.11 -18.69 -7.73
N ASN A 25 -14.06 -19.51 -7.72
CA ASN A 25 -14.12 -20.94 -7.42
C ASN A 25 -14.19 -21.27 -5.93
N PHE A 26 -13.98 -20.30 -5.04
CA PHE A 26 -14.10 -20.53 -3.60
C PHE A 26 -15.57 -20.78 -3.20
N ALA A 27 -15.84 -21.94 -2.61
CA ALA A 27 -17.18 -22.38 -2.22
C ALA A 27 -17.74 -21.50 -1.09
N GLY A 28 -18.76 -20.70 -1.39
CA GLY A 28 -19.46 -19.86 -0.42
C GLY A 28 -19.95 -18.54 -1.03
N SER A 29 -21.18 -18.14 -0.67
CA SER A 29 -21.80 -16.88 -1.10
C SER A 29 -21.28 -15.66 -0.34
N ASN A 30 -20.62 -15.85 0.80
CA ASN A 30 -20.14 -14.77 1.67
C ASN A 30 -18.61 -14.80 1.77
N LYS A 31 -17.95 -14.24 0.75
CA LYS A 31 -16.49 -14.24 0.60
C LYS A 31 -15.98 -12.82 0.37
N LEU A 32 -14.82 -12.53 0.93
CA LEU A 32 -14.13 -11.26 0.78
C LEU A 32 -12.63 -11.50 0.61
N ILE A 33 -11.94 -10.51 0.06
CA ILE A 33 -10.48 -10.49 -0.07
C ILE A 33 -9.96 -9.48 0.95
N ILE A 34 -8.98 -9.85 1.76
CA ILE A 34 -8.26 -8.92 2.63
C ILE A 34 -6.83 -8.79 2.10
N ILE A 35 -6.37 -7.56 1.94
CA ILE A 35 -4.98 -7.24 1.58
C ILE A 35 -4.42 -6.18 2.52
N SER A 36 -3.09 -6.08 2.60
CA SER A 36 -2.43 -4.97 3.29
C SER A 36 -2.50 -3.69 2.46
N GLU A 37 -2.36 -2.53 3.10
CA GLU A 37 -2.22 -1.25 2.39
C GLU A 37 -1.04 -1.25 1.41
N LYS A 38 0.09 -1.88 1.80
CA LYS A 38 1.27 -1.99 0.94
C LYS A 38 0.98 -2.74 -0.35
N ASP A 39 0.25 -3.85 -0.26
CA ASP A 39 -0.10 -4.65 -1.44
C ASP A 39 -1.16 -3.97 -2.30
N SER A 40 -2.09 -3.23 -1.69
CA SER A 40 -3.05 -2.41 -2.44
C SER A 40 -2.37 -1.39 -3.35
N ILE A 41 -1.30 -0.74 -2.87
CA ILE A 41 -0.55 0.22 -3.67
C ILE A 41 0.12 -0.49 -4.85
N ARG A 42 0.73 -1.65 -4.61
CA ARG A 42 1.41 -2.45 -5.65
C ARG A 42 0.46 -3.01 -6.70
N LEU A 43 -0.78 -3.30 -6.32
CA LEU A 43 -1.81 -3.86 -7.20
C LEU A 43 -2.56 -2.79 -8.02
N LYS A 44 -2.53 -1.53 -7.60
CA LYS A 44 -3.38 -0.45 -8.13
C LYS A 44 -3.33 -0.34 -9.66
N ASP A 45 -2.13 -0.17 -10.22
CA ASP A 45 -1.98 0.10 -11.66
C ASP A 45 -2.29 -1.13 -12.51
N ILE A 46 -2.05 -2.33 -11.98
CA ILE A 46 -2.26 -3.57 -12.74
C ILE A 46 -3.69 -4.10 -12.64
N ALA A 47 -4.39 -3.76 -11.55
CA ALA A 47 -5.80 -4.05 -11.36
C ALA A 47 -6.72 -3.08 -12.11
N LEU A 48 -6.24 -1.88 -12.44
CA LEU A 48 -7.03 -0.82 -13.08
C LEU A 48 -7.71 -1.33 -14.37
N GLY A 49 -9.03 -1.21 -14.45
CA GLY A 49 -9.82 -1.61 -15.61
C GLY A 49 -10.02 -3.12 -15.74
N THR A 50 -9.70 -3.91 -14.71
CA THR A 50 -9.94 -5.36 -14.67
C THR A 50 -11.15 -5.72 -13.81
N GLU A 51 -11.65 -6.95 -13.90
CA GLU A 51 -12.75 -7.41 -13.05
C GLU A 51 -12.38 -7.50 -11.56
N PHE A 52 -11.08 -7.45 -11.24
CA PHE A 52 -10.59 -7.44 -9.87
C PHE A 52 -11.15 -6.27 -9.06
N GLU A 53 -11.36 -5.11 -9.69
CA GLU A 53 -11.93 -3.92 -9.03
C GLU A 53 -13.38 -4.12 -8.57
N LYS A 54 -14.07 -5.11 -9.11
CA LYS A 54 -15.46 -5.44 -8.76
C LYS A 54 -15.54 -6.44 -7.60
N LEU A 55 -14.41 -7.01 -7.18
CA LEU A 55 -14.37 -7.97 -6.09
C LEU A 55 -14.49 -7.24 -4.74
N PRO A 56 -15.08 -7.88 -3.71
CA PRO A 56 -15.18 -7.31 -2.37
C PRO A 56 -13.81 -7.34 -1.65
N ILE A 57 -12.94 -6.39 -2.01
CA ILE A 57 -11.59 -6.24 -1.47
C ILE A 57 -11.60 -5.24 -0.31
N PHE A 58 -10.99 -5.65 0.80
CA PHE A 58 -10.82 -4.84 1.99
C PHE A 58 -9.32 -4.65 2.26
N ILE A 59 -8.94 -3.41 2.52
CA ILE A 59 -7.57 -3.05 2.83
C ILE A 59 -7.46 -2.95 4.35
N LEU A 60 -6.57 -3.76 4.93
CA LEU A 60 -6.24 -3.65 6.35
C LEU A 60 -5.29 -2.46 6.53
N PRO A 61 -5.70 -1.38 7.22
CA PRO A 61 -4.83 -0.26 7.48
C PRO A 61 -3.68 -0.70 8.38
N ILE A 62 -2.46 -0.31 8.03
CA ILE A 62 -1.28 -0.52 8.86
C ILE A 62 -0.76 0.84 9.34
N GLY A 63 -0.85 1.06 10.64
CA GLY A 63 -0.37 2.28 11.29
C GLY A 63 0.93 2.03 12.04
N ILE A 64 1.73 3.08 12.19
CA ILE A 64 2.87 3.09 13.10
C ILE A 64 2.54 4.04 14.24
N SER A 65 2.71 3.58 15.47
CA SER A 65 2.58 4.40 16.67
C SER A 65 3.89 4.41 17.44
N PHE A 66 4.28 5.59 17.92
CA PHE A 66 5.37 5.68 18.89
C PHE A 66 4.90 5.15 20.25
N ILE A 67 5.66 4.21 20.82
CA ILE A 67 5.43 3.72 22.19
C ILE A 67 5.72 4.82 23.22
N GLY A 68 6.60 5.79 22.86
CA GLY A 68 6.90 6.99 23.64
C GLY A 68 7.81 7.93 22.86
N GLY A 69 7.97 9.18 23.33
CA GLY A 69 8.90 10.15 22.71
C GLY A 69 8.44 10.76 21.39
N ASN A 70 7.17 10.56 20.99
CA ASN A 70 6.59 11.14 19.78
C ASN A 70 6.78 12.66 19.71
N ASP A 71 6.48 13.36 20.81
CA ASP A 71 6.56 14.81 20.87
C ASP A 71 8.00 15.31 20.70
N ASP A 72 8.98 14.62 21.29
CA ASP A 72 10.40 14.99 21.18
C ASP A 72 10.95 14.70 19.79
N PHE A 73 10.54 13.59 19.18
CA PHE A 73 10.84 13.29 17.78
C PHE A 73 10.27 14.38 16.87
N ASN A 74 8.99 14.70 17.01
CA ASN A 74 8.31 15.72 16.21
C ASN A 74 8.95 17.09 16.39
N LYS A 75 9.27 17.49 17.63
CA LYS A 75 9.99 18.74 17.92
C LYS A 75 11.34 18.79 17.23
N LYS A 76 12.13 17.70 17.26
CA LYS A 76 13.43 17.62 16.57
C LYS A 76 13.28 17.85 15.06
N ILE A 77 12.32 17.18 14.43
CA ILE A 77 12.06 17.33 12.99
C ILE A 77 11.61 18.76 12.66
N ILE A 78 10.63 19.30 13.40
CA ILE A 78 10.10 20.65 13.17
C ILE A 78 11.19 21.72 13.37
N ASN A 79 12.00 21.61 14.42
CA ASN A 79 13.08 22.55 14.68
C ASN A 79 14.14 22.50 13.58
N TYR A 80 14.56 21.30 13.17
CA TYR A 80 15.50 21.12 12.06
C TYR A 80 15.00 21.81 10.78
N VAL A 81 13.74 21.56 10.41
CA VAL A 81 13.06 22.12 9.22
C VAL A 81 12.97 23.65 9.27
N ARG A 82 12.74 24.23 10.45
CA ARG A 82 12.70 25.70 10.66
C ARG A 82 14.09 26.33 10.58
N GLU A 83 15.07 25.74 11.24
CA GLU A 83 16.43 26.26 11.35
C GLU A 83 17.23 26.12 10.04
N ASN A 84 16.94 25.09 9.24
CA ASN A 84 17.65 24.78 8.00
C ASN A 84 16.89 25.19 6.73
N SER A 85 16.05 26.22 6.82
CA SER A 85 15.20 26.68 5.71
C SER A 85 15.93 27.22 4.48
N ARG A 86 17.26 27.42 4.54
CA ARG A 86 18.07 27.69 3.33
C ARG A 86 18.38 26.43 2.51
N ASN A 87 18.23 25.24 3.07
CA ASN A 87 18.42 23.96 2.37
C ASN A 87 17.19 23.49 1.60
N TYR A 88 16.12 24.30 1.47
CA TYR A 88 14.98 24.00 0.58
C TYR A 88 15.31 24.08 -0.92
N SER A 89 16.56 24.42 -1.28
CA SER A 89 17.08 24.41 -2.65
C SER A 89 17.38 22.99 -3.16
N ILE A 90 16.65 21.96 -2.71
CA ILE A 90 16.80 20.60 -3.22
C ILE A 90 15.90 20.48 -4.46
N PHE A 91 16.56 20.67 -5.62
CA PHE A 91 16.09 20.53 -7.00
C PHE A 91 14.87 21.36 -7.42
N LYS A 92 15.13 22.58 -7.91
CA LYS A 92 14.38 23.03 -9.09
C LYS A 92 14.81 22.12 -10.24
N GLU A 93 13.88 21.34 -10.80
CA GLU A 93 14.07 20.67 -12.08
C GLU A 93 14.58 21.70 -13.10
N GLN A 94 15.66 21.35 -13.80
CA GLN A 94 16.05 22.00 -15.05
C GLN A 94 15.01 21.61 -16.10
N ASP A 95 14.49 22.60 -16.81
CA ASP A 95 13.68 22.46 -18.02
C ASP A 95 14.33 21.55 -19.08
#